data_AF-A0A0S8AB09-F1
#
_entry.id   AF-A0A0S8AB09-F1
#
_cell.length_a   1.000
_cell.length_b   1.000
_cell.length_c   1.000
_cell.angle_alpha   90.00
_cell.angle_beta   90.00
_cell.angle_gamma   90.00
#
_symmetry.space_group_name_H-M   'P 1'
#
loop_
_entity.id
_entity.type
_entity.pdbx_description
1 polymer ?
#
loop_
_entity_poly.entity_id
_entity_poly.type
_entity_poly.pdbx_seq_one_letter_code
_entity_poly.pdbx_strand_id
1 'polypeptide(L)'
;MTEAKRIALLGTGLIGGPMAKRLVQSGYPLTVYNRTISKTDSLKNAGATVAQSPKGAIESAECSILVLADGAAINETLFSNDSEIDFADRTIIQMGTILPDESVAFMNKIAAGGGHYFESPVLGSIPQATEGKLIVMVGATPDQFEQWKNLLKCFGEEIHYIGEVGKAAALKLALNQLIASLTAAFSLSLGIVQRRQIEVNTFME
;
A
#
# COMPACT_ATOMS: atom_id res chain seq x y z
N MET A 1 -4.97 -1.38 29.45
CA MET A 1 -5.30 -1.67 28.04
C MET A 1 -4.64 -0.59 27.22
N THR A 2 -3.63 -0.91 26.42
CA THR A 2 -3.05 0.06 25.47
C THR A 2 -4.14 0.45 24.47
N GLU A 3 -4.41 1.74 24.35
CA GLU A 3 -5.37 2.28 23.40
C GLU A 3 -5.00 1.83 21.97
N ALA A 4 -5.99 1.43 21.18
CA ALA A 4 -5.75 0.96 19.82
C ALA A 4 -5.25 2.13 18.97
N LYS A 5 -4.12 1.96 18.26
CA LYS A 5 -3.52 3.00 17.42
C LYS A 5 -4.53 3.53 16.40
N ARG A 6 -4.65 4.85 16.27
CA ARG A 6 -5.51 5.48 15.25
C ARG A 6 -4.83 5.41 13.89
N ILE A 7 -5.50 4.81 12.91
CA ILE A 7 -4.98 4.61 11.57
C ILE A 7 -5.77 5.45 10.56
N ALA A 8 -5.07 6.01 9.58
CA ALA A 8 -5.67 6.52 8.37
C ALA A 8 -5.26 5.67 7.17
N LEU A 9 -6.16 5.50 6.19
CA LEU A 9 -5.84 4.90 4.91
C LEU A 9 -6.28 5.82 3.78
N LEU A 10 -5.31 6.26 2.98
CA LEU A 10 -5.51 7.13 1.83
C LEU A 10 -5.41 6.30 0.55
N GLY A 11 -6.50 6.26 -0.22
CA GLY A 11 -6.63 5.46 -1.43
C GLY A 11 -7.44 4.20 -1.20
N THR A 12 -8.75 4.24 -1.46
CA THR A 12 -9.68 3.12 -1.22
C THR A 12 -10.02 2.35 -2.50
N GLY A 13 -9.04 2.24 -3.40
CA GLY A 13 -9.17 1.55 -4.69
C GLY A 13 -9.24 0.02 -4.57
N LEU A 14 -8.92 -0.68 -5.65
CA LEU A 14 -9.02 -2.15 -5.75
C LEU A 14 -8.23 -2.89 -4.67
N ILE A 15 -7.08 -2.34 -4.25
CA ILE A 15 -6.23 -2.92 -3.22
C ILE A 15 -6.49 -2.26 -1.85
N GLY A 16 -6.54 -0.93 -1.79
CA GLY A 16 -6.71 -0.21 -0.53
C GLY A 16 -8.08 -0.40 0.13
N GLY A 17 -9.14 -0.65 -0.65
CA GLY A 17 -10.47 -0.95 -0.12
C GLY A 17 -10.51 -2.25 0.70
N PRO A 18 -10.11 -3.41 0.16
CA PRO A 18 -9.95 -4.64 0.93
C PRO A 18 -9.02 -4.49 2.14
N MET A 19 -7.88 -3.80 2.00
CA MET A 19 -6.97 -3.54 3.11
C MET A 19 -7.63 -2.73 4.24
N ALA A 20 -8.37 -1.68 3.90
CA ALA A 20 -9.13 -0.88 4.87
C ALA A 20 -10.16 -1.73 5.63
N LYS A 21 -10.89 -2.62 4.95
CA LYS A 21 -11.83 -3.53 5.62
C LYS A 21 -11.13 -4.43 6.65
N ARG A 22 -9.92 -4.91 6.34
CA ARG A 22 -9.15 -5.74 7.27
C ARG A 22 -8.70 -4.98 8.52
N LEU A 23 -8.32 -3.71 8.37
CA LEU A 23 -8.00 -2.86 9.52
C LEU A 23 -9.20 -2.70 10.45
N VAL A 24 -10.38 -2.45 9.89
CA VAL A 24 -11.63 -2.35 10.67
C VAL A 24 -11.96 -3.67 11.37
N GLN A 25 -11.87 -4.80 10.65
CA GLN A 25 -12.10 -6.14 11.21
C GLN A 25 -11.08 -6.51 12.31
N SER A 26 -9.87 -5.96 12.23
CA SER A 26 -8.83 -6.14 13.26
C SER A 26 -9.00 -5.20 14.47
N GLY A 27 -10.05 -4.38 14.48
CA GLY A 27 -10.39 -3.50 15.60
C GLY A 27 -9.64 -2.17 15.64
N TYR A 28 -8.95 -1.77 14.56
CA TYR A 28 -8.30 -0.46 14.52
C TYR A 28 -9.33 0.66 14.25
N PRO A 29 -9.30 1.76 15.04
CA PRO A 29 -10.00 2.98 14.66
C PRO A 29 -9.45 3.49 13.33
N LEU A 30 -10.29 3.47 12.29
CA LEU A 30 -9.88 3.76 10.92
C LEU A 30 -10.55 5.02 10.38
N THR A 31 -9.74 5.97 9.94
CA THR A 31 -10.16 7.05 9.04
C THR A 31 -9.77 6.69 7.61
N VAL A 32 -10.65 6.91 6.63
CA VAL A 32 -10.33 6.69 5.22
C VAL A 32 -10.52 7.97 4.42
N TYR A 33 -9.68 8.13 3.41
CA TYR A 33 -9.82 9.18 2.41
C TYR A 33 -9.62 8.61 1.01
N ASN A 34 -10.41 9.11 0.07
CA ASN A 34 -10.19 8.87 -1.34
C ASN A 34 -10.67 10.09 -2.13
N ARG A 35 -9.92 10.50 -3.16
CA ARG A 35 -10.29 11.63 -4.03
C ARG A 35 -11.72 11.53 -4.55
N THR A 36 -12.16 10.33 -4.89
CA THR A 36 -13.56 10.02 -5.21
C THR A 36 -14.26 9.51 -3.95
N ILE A 37 -15.03 10.36 -3.26
CA ILE A 37 -15.63 10.05 -1.96
C ILE A 37 -16.55 8.82 -1.99
N SER A 38 -17.32 8.60 -3.05
CA SER A 38 -18.21 7.43 -3.17
C SER A 38 -17.47 6.08 -3.11
N LYS A 39 -16.15 6.05 -3.37
CA LYS A 39 -15.33 4.84 -3.17
C LYS A 39 -15.10 4.49 -1.70
N THR A 40 -15.56 5.32 -0.76
CA THR A 40 -15.48 5.09 0.69
C THR A 40 -16.77 4.51 1.29
N ASP A 41 -17.89 4.49 0.54
CA ASP A 41 -19.21 4.14 1.08
C ASP A 41 -19.25 2.76 1.73
N SER A 42 -18.64 1.75 1.10
CA SER A 42 -18.58 0.41 1.66
C SER A 42 -17.74 0.31 2.94
N LEU A 43 -16.78 1.23 3.13
CA LEU A 43 -15.93 1.28 4.33
C LEU A 43 -16.60 2.04 5.45
N LYS A 44 -17.34 3.11 5.12
CA LYS A 44 -18.21 3.80 6.07
C LYS A 44 -19.22 2.83 6.69
N ASN A 45 -19.87 2.02 5.85
CA ASN A 45 -20.81 1.00 6.31
C ASN A 45 -20.13 -0.11 7.14
N ALA A 46 -18.84 -0.34 6.94
CA ALA A 46 -18.07 -1.30 7.73
C ALA A 46 -17.60 -0.73 9.08
N GLY A 47 -17.71 0.58 9.32
CA GLY A 47 -17.34 1.24 10.58
C GLY A 47 -16.17 2.24 10.48
N ALA A 48 -15.66 2.52 9.27
CA ALA A 48 -14.62 3.54 9.08
C ALA A 48 -15.21 4.97 9.11
N THR A 49 -14.44 5.91 9.63
CA THR A 49 -14.72 7.35 9.50
C THR A 49 -14.23 7.85 8.14
N VAL A 50 -14.98 8.71 7.47
CA VAL A 50 -14.61 9.25 6.15
C VAL A 50 -14.13 10.69 6.30
N ALA A 51 -12.86 10.94 6.00
CA ALA A 51 -12.30 12.29 5.95
C ALA A 51 -12.67 12.99 4.64
N GLN A 52 -12.84 14.31 4.70
CA GLN A 52 -13.16 15.14 3.54
C GLN A 52 -11.92 15.65 2.78
N SER A 53 -10.72 15.49 3.37
CA SER A 53 -9.45 15.90 2.80
C SER A 53 -8.31 14.98 3.23
N PRO A 54 -7.19 14.95 2.50
CA PRO A 54 -5.98 14.23 2.92
C PRO A 54 -5.48 14.73 4.29
N LYS A 55 -5.46 16.05 4.50
CA LYS A 55 -5.07 16.69 5.76
C LYS A 55 -5.89 16.17 6.93
N GLY A 56 -7.23 16.20 6.81
CA GLY A 56 -8.10 15.71 7.87
C GLY A 56 -7.96 14.21 8.15
N ALA A 57 -7.54 13.42 7.16
CA ALA A 57 -7.23 12.00 7.38
C ALA A 57 -5.90 11.81 8.11
N ILE A 58 -4.86 12.52 7.70
CA ILE A 58 -3.51 12.36 8.28
C ILE A 58 -3.47 12.92 9.70
N GLU A 59 -4.09 14.05 9.95
CA GLU A 59 -4.10 14.69 11.27
C GLU A 59 -4.93 13.93 12.31
N SER A 60 -5.88 13.09 11.88
CA SER A 60 -6.71 12.28 12.78
C SER A 60 -6.03 10.97 13.25
N ALA A 61 -4.88 10.63 12.68
CA ALA A 61 -4.22 9.35 12.87
C ALA A 61 -2.77 9.50 13.35
N GLU A 62 -2.31 8.50 14.10
CA GLU A 62 -0.88 8.35 14.45
C GLU A 62 -0.10 7.78 13.27
N CYS A 63 -0.77 6.97 12.44
CA CYS A 63 -0.20 6.33 11.27
C CYS A 63 -1.14 6.41 10.07
N SER A 64 -0.64 6.89 8.95
CA SER A 64 -1.35 6.97 7.69
C SER A 64 -0.74 6.03 6.66
N ILE A 65 -1.55 5.14 6.10
CA ILE A 65 -1.18 4.19 5.07
C ILE A 65 -1.59 4.75 3.70
N LEU A 66 -0.65 4.82 2.76
CA LEU A 66 -0.88 5.31 1.41
C LEU A 66 -0.96 4.13 0.44
N VAL A 67 -2.13 3.95 -0.19
CA VAL A 67 -2.36 2.98 -1.26
C VAL A 67 -2.82 3.74 -2.51
N LEU A 68 -1.90 4.53 -3.06
CA LEU A 68 -2.14 5.44 -4.18
C LEU A 68 -1.54 4.91 -5.48
N ALA A 69 -1.93 5.53 -6.60
CA ALA A 69 -1.64 5.04 -7.95
C ALA A 69 -0.15 5.09 -8.30
N ASP A 70 0.52 6.20 -7.99
CA ASP A 70 1.91 6.48 -8.35
C ASP A 70 2.49 7.60 -7.46
N GLY A 71 3.75 7.98 -7.72
CA GLY A 71 4.44 9.06 -7.01
C GLY A 71 3.78 10.42 -7.20
N ALA A 72 3.22 10.71 -8.37
CA ALA A 72 2.53 11.98 -8.63
C ALA A 72 1.27 12.11 -7.76
N ALA A 73 0.48 11.05 -7.64
CA ALA A 73 -0.70 11.02 -6.77
C ALA A 73 -0.33 11.19 -5.29
N ILE A 74 0.79 10.61 -4.84
CA ILE A 74 1.32 10.83 -3.48
C ILE A 74 1.71 12.29 -3.31
N ASN A 75 2.45 12.86 -4.26
CA ASN A 75 2.91 14.24 -4.17
C ASN A 75 1.74 15.24 -4.15
N GLU A 76 0.72 15.03 -4.98
CA GLU A 76 -0.52 15.82 -4.97
C GLU A 76 -1.26 15.71 -3.62
N THR A 77 -1.32 14.50 -3.05
CA THR A 77 -2.04 14.22 -1.80
C THR A 77 -1.34 14.82 -0.58
N LEU A 78 -0.01 14.81 -0.55
CA LEU A 78 0.79 15.18 0.63
C LEU A 78 1.41 16.57 0.58
N PHE A 79 1.69 17.11 -0.61
CA PHE A 79 2.50 18.31 -0.80
C PHE A 79 1.92 19.28 -1.84
N SER A 80 0.61 19.24 -2.09
CA SER A 80 -0.04 20.31 -2.85
C SER A 80 0.02 21.63 -2.08
N ASN A 81 -0.09 22.76 -2.78
CA ASN A 81 -0.02 24.07 -2.13
C ASN A 81 -1.11 24.27 -1.05
N ASP A 82 -2.24 23.55 -1.17
CA ASP A 82 -3.33 23.57 -0.19
C ASP A 82 -3.15 22.53 0.94
N SER A 83 -2.15 21.65 0.84
CA SER A 83 -1.88 20.63 1.84
C SER A 83 -0.93 21.18 2.91
N GLU A 84 -1.44 22.08 3.75
CA GLU A 84 -0.77 22.46 5.00
C GLU A 84 -0.89 21.33 6.04
N ILE A 85 -0.29 20.17 5.73
CA ILE A 85 -0.32 18.99 6.59
C ILE A 85 0.80 19.10 7.62
N ASP A 86 0.43 19.03 8.90
CA ASP A 86 1.40 18.84 9.97
C ASP A 86 1.81 17.36 10.06
N PHE A 87 3.09 17.07 9.83
CA PHE A 87 3.65 15.73 9.93
C PHE A 87 4.25 15.42 11.30
N ALA A 88 4.34 16.39 12.22
CA ALA A 88 4.99 16.22 13.51
C ALA A 88 4.48 14.97 14.24
N ASP A 89 5.41 14.10 14.65
CA ASP A 89 5.16 12.84 15.38
C ASP A 89 4.22 11.84 14.67
N ARG A 90 3.91 12.05 13.38
CA ARG A 90 3.04 11.16 12.60
C ARG A 90 3.85 10.24 11.71
N THR A 91 3.36 9.01 11.55
CA THR A 91 3.98 8.01 10.66
C THR A 91 3.23 7.90 9.34
N ILE A 92 3.96 7.94 8.23
CA ILE A 92 3.45 7.65 6.89
C ILE A 92 4.03 6.30 6.43
N ILE A 93 3.14 5.37 6.08
CA ILE A 93 3.50 4.07 5.48
C ILE A 93 3.11 4.11 4.00
N GLN A 94 4.08 4.18 3.12
CA GLN A 94 3.83 4.14 1.68
C GLN A 94 3.73 2.68 1.22
N MET A 95 2.58 2.25 0.69
CA MET A 95 2.38 0.87 0.20
C MET A 95 2.06 0.80 -1.30
N GLY A 96 1.90 1.95 -1.96
CA GLY A 96 1.76 2.05 -3.41
C GLY A 96 3.00 1.59 -4.16
N THR A 97 2.88 1.32 -5.46
CA THR A 97 4.04 0.98 -6.29
C THR A 97 4.61 2.27 -6.88
N ILE A 98 5.82 2.67 -6.46
CA ILE A 98 6.53 3.88 -6.91
C ILE A 98 8.01 3.61 -7.15
N LEU A 99 8.74 4.58 -7.68
CA LEU A 99 10.19 4.47 -7.85
C LEU A 99 10.92 4.54 -6.49
N PRO A 100 12.06 3.83 -6.35
CA PRO A 100 12.89 3.89 -5.14
C PRO A 100 13.29 5.33 -4.77
N ASP A 101 13.71 6.12 -5.75
CA ASP A 101 14.17 7.49 -5.54
C ASP A 101 13.02 8.42 -5.13
N GLU A 102 11.79 8.17 -5.61
CA GLU A 102 10.61 8.90 -5.16
C GLU A 102 10.32 8.60 -3.68
N SER A 103 10.41 7.34 -3.28
CA SER A 103 10.22 6.91 -1.88
C SER A 103 11.22 7.58 -0.94
N VAL A 104 12.51 7.58 -1.31
CA VAL A 104 13.57 8.28 -0.57
C VAL A 104 13.32 9.79 -0.50
N ALA A 105 12.87 10.39 -1.61
CA ALA A 105 12.54 11.82 -1.64
C ALA A 105 11.36 12.16 -0.70
N PHE A 106 10.32 11.33 -0.67
CA PHE A 106 9.19 11.51 0.26
C PHE A 106 9.60 11.34 1.71
N MET A 107 10.46 10.34 2.01
CA MET A 107 11.04 10.16 3.34
C MET A 107 11.71 11.44 3.84
N ASN A 108 12.59 12.02 3.03
CA ASN A 108 13.34 13.21 3.39
C ASN A 108 12.42 14.42 3.62
N LYS A 109 11.41 14.61 2.77
CA LYS A 109 10.43 15.71 2.90
C LYS A 109 9.59 15.57 4.18
N ILE A 110 9.12 14.37 4.48
CA ILE A 110 8.29 14.12 5.68
C ILE A 110 9.14 14.24 6.96
N ALA A 111 10.37 13.74 6.94
CA ALA A 111 11.32 13.90 8.04
C ALA A 111 11.67 15.37 8.31
N ALA A 112 11.82 16.19 7.26
CA ALA A 112 12.04 17.63 7.40
C ALA A 112 10.85 18.37 8.06
N GLY A 113 9.63 17.82 7.93
CA GLY A 113 8.42 18.27 8.62
C GLY A 113 8.20 17.66 10.01
N GLY A 114 9.17 16.92 10.56
CA GLY A 114 9.08 16.30 11.88
C GLY A 114 8.30 14.97 11.91
N GLY A 115 7.95 14.42 10.75
CA GLY A 115 7.26 13.13 10.65
C GLY A 115 8.19 11.94 10.45
N HIS A 116 7.59 10.76 10.50
CA HIS A 116 8.24 9.48 10.21
C HIS A 116 7.70 8.91 8.90
N TYR A 117 8.58 8.26 8.15
CA TYR A 117 8.22 7.62 6.89
C TYR A 117 8.92 6.28 6.75
N PHE A 118 8.22 5.30 6.19
CA PHE A 118 8.83 4.11 5.61
C PHE A 118 7.94 3.53 4.50
N GLU A 119 8.52 2.64 3.70
CA GLU A 119 7.81 1.97 2.61
C GLU A 119 7.48 0.52 2.97
N SER A 120 6.34 0.06 2.47
CA SER A 120 5.85 -1.30 2.66
C SER A 120 5.04 -1.78 1.46
N PRO A 121 5.61 -1.79 0.22
CA PRO A 121 4.90 -2.29 -0.94
C PRO A 121 4.50 -3.75 -0.79
N VAL A 122 3.48 -4.15 -1.54
CA VAL A 122 2.87 -5.49 -1.44
C VAL A 122 2.90 -6.24 -2.77
N LEU A 123 3.00 -7.57 -2.71
CA LEU A 123 2.75 -8.47 -3.84
C LEU A 123 1.48 -9.29 -3.58
N GLY A 124 0.68 -9.49 -4.64
CA GLY A 124 -0.62 -10.15 -4.58
C GLY A 124 -1.69 -9.32 -5.29
N SER A 125 -2.83 -9.96 -5.57
CA SER A 125 -3.97 -9.33 -6.24
C SER A 125 -5.13 -9.16 -5.26
N ILE A 126 -6.31 -8.78 -5.76
CA ILE A 126 -7.53 -8.54 -4.99
C ILE A 126 -7.88 -9.71 -4.05
N PRO A 127 -7.77 -11.00 -4.45
CA PRO A 127 -8.04 -12.12 -3.54
C PRO A 127 -7.10 -12.11 -2.33
N GLN A 128 -5.79 -11.95 -2.55
CA GLN A 128 -4.81 -11.89 -1.47
C GLN A 128 -5.01 -10.68 -0.56
N ALA A 129 -5.38 -9.51 -1.10
CA ALA A 129 -5.70 -8.33 -0.31
C ALA A 129 -6.94 -8.53 0.58
N THR A 130 -7.95 -9.24 0.07
CA THR A 130 -9.18 -9.55 0.81
C THR A 130 -8.91 -10.58 1.91
N GLU A 131 -8.15 -11.62 1.60
CA GLU A 131 -7.81 -12.71 2.53
C GLU A 131 -6.72 -12.33 3.53
N GLY A 132 -5.99 -11.22 3.31
CA GLY A 132 -4.84 -10.81 4.13
C GLY A 132 -3.64 -11.72 3.96
N LYS A 133 -3.43 -12.15 2.73
CA LYS A 133 -2.32 -13.00 2.31
C LYS A 133 -1.42 -12.28 1.31
N LEU A 134 -1.36 -10.95 1.39
CA LEU A 134 -0.38 -10.20 0.62
C LEU A 134 1.01 -10.54 1.13
N ILE A 135 1.97 -10.59 0.23
CA ILE A 135 3.39 -10.61 0.61
C ILE A 135 3.75 -9.16 0.89
N VAL A 136 4.07 -8.86 2.15
CA VAL A 136 4.39 -7.50 2.60
C VAL A 136 5.90 -7.36 2.66
N MET A 137 6.44 -6.38 1.93
CA MET A 137 7.88 -6.12 1.84
C MET A 137 8.19 -4.76 2.44
N VAL A 138 8.99 -4.69 3.49
CA VAL A 138 9.21 -3.47 4.27
C VAL A 138 10.60 -2.90 4.04
N GLY A 139 10.66 -1.64 3.61
CA GLY A 139 11.87 -0.81 3.59
C GLY A 139 11.77 0.23 4.71
N ALA A 140 12.46 0.01 5.83
CA ALA A 140 12.38 0.82 7.04
C ALA A 140 13.66 0.74 7.89
N THR A 141 13.75 1.57 8.92
CA THR A 141 14.70 1.32 10.03
C THR A 141 14.28 0.08 10.84
N PRO A 142 15.20 -0.58 11.56
CA PRO A 142 14.85 -1.71 12.44
C PRO A 142 13.78 -1.34 13.48
N ASP A 143 13.86 -0.15 14.07
CA ASP A 143 12.91 0.30 15.09
C ASP A 143 11.51 0.53 14.51
N GLN A 144 11.41 1.14 13.33
CA GLN A 144 10.13 1.29 12.63
C GLN A 144 9.54 -0.07 12.27
N PHE A 145 10.36 -1.01 11.78
CA PHE A 145 9.90 -2.35 11.46
C PHE A 145 9.31 -3.03 12.70
N GLU A 146 10.03 -3.03 13.81
CA GLU A 146 9.58 -3.64 15.07
C GLU A 146 8.32 -2.96 15.63
N GLN A 147 8.23 -1.63 15.54
CA GLN A 147 7.08 -0.85 16.00
C GLN A 147 5.79 -1.13 15.21
N TRP A 148 5.91 -1.40 13.90
CA TRP A 148 4.77 -1.48 12.99
C TRP A 148 4.48 -2.89 12.46
N LYS A 149 5.33 -3.89 12.71
CA LYS A 149 5.13 -5.28 12.24
C LYS A 149 3.76 -5.86 12.61
N ASN A 150 3.25 -5.58 13.81
CA ASN A 150 1.95 -6.10 14.26
C ASN A 150 0.77 -5.50 13.49
N LEU A 151 0.88 -4.24 13.06
CA LEU A 151 -0.10 -3.62 12.17
C LEU A 151 -0.02 -4.25 10.77
N LEU A 152 1.21 -4.43 10.26
CA LEU A 152 1.43 -4.98 8.91
C LEU A 152 0.93 -6.43 8.76
N LYS A 153 0.92 -7.21 9.85
CA LYS A 153 0.29 -8.55 9.91
C LYS A 153 -1.20 -8.57 9.59
N CYS A 154 -1.88 -7.42 9.62
CA CYS A 154 -3.24 -7.33 9.10
C CYS A 154 -3.32 -7.60 7.60
N PHE A 155 -2.23 -7.42 6.84
CA PHE A 155 -2.26 -7.52 5.38
C PHE A 155 -1.65 -8.80 4.82
N GLY A 156 -0.79 -9.44 5.59
CA GLY A 156 -0.04 -10.63 5.19
C GLY A 156 0.40 -11.47 6.37
N GLU A 157 0.54 -12.78 6.15
CA GLU A 157 1.08 -13.72 7.15
C GLU A 157 2.60 -13.53 7.31
N GLU A 158 3.30 -13.35 6.19
CA GLU A 158 4.75 -13.13 6.15
C GLU A 158 5.07 -11.66 5.87
N ILE A 159 5.80 -11.04 6.79
CA ILE A 159 6.29 -9.66 6.67
C ILE A 159 7.81 -9.72 6.47
N HIS A 160 8.26 -9.38 5.26
CA HIS A 160 9.67 -9.43 4.90
C HIS A 160 10.33 -8.08 5.14
N TYR A 161 11.29 -8.03 6.06
CA TYR A 161 12.17 -6.87 6.20
C TYR A 161 13.23 -6.91 5.10
N ILE A 162 13.21 -5.92 4.21
CA ILE A 162 14.10 -5.86 3.04
C ILE A 162 15.35 -5.02 3.31
N GLY A 163 15.23 -4.02 4.19
CA GLY A 163 16.31 -3.10 4.55
C GLY A 163 15.79 -1.68 4.68
N GLU A 164 16.62 -0.69 4.35
CA GLU A 164 16.24 0.73 4.37
C GLU A 164 15.29 1.13 3.22
N VAL A 165 14.68 2.30 3.35
CA VAL A 165 13.77 2.90 2.34
C VAL A 165 14.45 2.95 0.96
N GLY A 166 13.70 2.61 -0.08
CA GLY A 166 14.14 2.46 -1.47
C GLY A 166 14.36 0.99 -1.86
N LYS A 167 14.76 0.12 -0.91
CA LYS A 167 15.06 -1.29 -1.23
C LYS A 167 13.80 -2.13 -1.49
N ALA A 168 12.72 -1.92 -0.73
CA ALA A 168 11.48 -2.66 -0.94
C ALA A 168 10.75 -2.17 -2.19
N ALA A 169 10.79 -0.87 -2.50
CA ALA A 169 10.31 -0.34 -3.77
C ALA A 169 11.09 -0.93 -4.96
N ALA A 170 12.42 -1.02 -4.87
CA ALA A 170 13.24 -1.63 -5.92
C ALA A 170 12.90 -3.11 -6.13
N LEU A 171 12.80 -3.89 -5.04
CA LEU A 171 12.40 -5.29 -5.08
C LEU A 171 11.00 -5.46 -5.70
N LYS A 172 10.04 -4.62 -5.30
CA LYS A 172 8.68 -4.63 -5.84
C LYS A 172 8.66 -4.41 -7.35
N LEU A 173 9.42 -3.42 -7.85
CA LEU A 173 9.50 -3.15 -9.29
C LEU A 173 10.16 -4.31 -10.05
N ALA A 174 11.24 -4.89 -9.51
CA ALA A 174 11.89 -6.05 -10.11
C ALA A 174 10.93 -7.26 -10.20
N LEU A 175 10.17 -7.54 -9.14
CA LEU A 175 9.16 -8.61 -9.13
C LEU A 175 8.03 -8.35 -10.14
N ASN A 176 7.51 -7.13 -10.20
CA ASN A 176 6.46 -6.78 -11.17
C ASN A 176 6.97 -6.89 -12.61
N GLN A 177 8.21 -6.46 -12.88
CA GLN A 177 8.82 -6.60 -14.20
C GLN A 177 8.98 -8.08 -14.57
N LEU A 178 9.47 -8.91 -13.65
CA LEU A 178 9.60 -10.34 -13.86
C LEU A 178 8.24 -11.00 -14.18
N ILE A 179 7.20 -10.67 -13.43
CA ILE A 179 5.83 -11.16 -13.67
C ILE A 179 5.34 -10.77 -15.07
N ALA A 180 5.54 -9.51 -15.47
CA ALA A 180 5.13 -9.03 -16.79
C ALA A 180 5.88 -9.77 -17.92
N SER A 181 7.19 -9.96 -17.77
CA SER A 181 8.01 -10.67 -18.75
C SER A 181 7.65 -12.14 -18.89
N LEU A 182 7.45 -12.84 -17.77
CA LEU A 182 7.00 -14.24 -17.77
C LEU A 182 5.61 -14.37 -18.42
N THR A 183 4.70 -13.45 -18.11
CA THR A 183 3.36 -13.42 -18.69
C THR A 183 3.43 -13.26 -20.21
N ALA A 184 4.22 -12.31 -20.70
CA ALA A 184 4.38 -12.09 -22.13
C ALA A 184 4.98 -13.32 -22.85
N ALA A 185 6.04 -13.91 -22.29
CA ALA A 185 6.68 -15.11 -22.85
C ALA A 185 5.71 -16.31 -22.89
N PHE A 186 4.95 -16.51 -21.81
CA PHE A 186 3.92 -17.53 -21.73
C PHE A 186 2.82 -17.30 -22.76
N SER A 187 2.29 -16.08 -22.89
CA SER A 187 1.27 -15.74 -23.88
C SER A 187 1.72 -15.97 -25.32
N LEU A 188 2.97 -15.67 -25.65
CA LEU A 188 3.53 -15.94 -26.98
C LEU A 188 3.61 -17.45 -27.27
N SER A 189 4.05 -18.23 -26.29
CA SER A 189 4.12 -19.69 -26.39
C SER A 189 2.72 -20.30 -26.57
N LEU A 190 1.75 -19.85 -25.77
CA LEU A 190 0.35 -20.25 -25.88
C LEU A 190 -0.26 -19.88 -27.24
N GLY A 191 0.11 -18.72 -27.80
CA GLY A 191 -0.34 -18.31 -29.13
C GLY A 191 0.12 -19.27 -30.25
N ILE A 192 1.30 -19.88 -30.12
CA ILE A 192 1.78 -20.90 -31.06
C ILE A 192 0.92 -22.16 -30.97
N VAL A 193 0.65 -22.64 -29.75
CA VAL A 193 -0.21 -23.81 -29.46
C VAL A 193 -1.59 -23.61 -30.10
N GLN A 194 -2.22 -22.46 -29.83
CA GLN A 194 -3.54 -22.12 -30.36
C GLN A 194 -3.56 -22.02 -31.89
N ARG A 195 -2.55 -21.39 -32.52
CA ARG A 195 -2.47 -21.27 -33.98
C ARG A 195 -2.30 -22.63 -34.67
N ARG A 196 -1.72 -23.61 -33.97
CA ARG A 196 -1.61 -25.00 -34.43
C ARG A 196 -2.80 -25.87 -34.07
N GLN A 197 -3.84 -25.29 -33.46
CA GLN A 197 -5.06 -26.00 -33.04
C GLN A 197 -4.75 -27.16 -32.10
N ILE A 198 -3.71 -27.02 -31.27
CA ILE A 198 -3.40 -27.97 -30.20
C ILE A 198 -4.27 -27.59 -29.00
N GLU A 199 -4.85 -28.58 -28.33
CA GLU A 199 -5.63 -28.39 -27.10
C GLU A 199 -4.77 -27.70 -26.03
N VAL A 200 -5.28 -26.58 -25.49
CA VAL A 200 -4.52 -25.76 -24.52
C VAL A 200 -4.14 -26.59 -23.29
N ASN A 201 -5.02 -27.45 -22.81
CA ASN A 201 -4.75 -28.28 -21.64
C ASN A 201 -3.52 -29.17 -21.82
N THR A 202 -3.26 -29.68 -23.02
CA THR A 202 -2.06 -30.47 -23.32
C THR A 202 -0.76 -29.66 -23.16
N PHE A 203 -0.81 -28.33 -23.31
CA PHE A 203 0.34 -27.45 -23.05
C PHE A 203 0.44 -27.00 -21.58
N MET A 204 -0.66 -27.08 -20.83
CA MET A 204 -0.74 -26.63 -19.44
C MET A 204 -0.37 -27.72 -18.42
N GLU A 205 -0.38 -28.98 -18.85
CA GLU A 205 0.12 -30.15 -18.10
C GLU A 205 1.65 -30.21 -18.08
#